data_AF-A0A1M3HDC8-F1
#
_entry.id   AF-A0A1M3HDC8-F1
#
_cell.length_a   1.000
_cell.length_b   1.000
_cell.length_c   1.000
_cell.angle_alpha   90.00
_cell.angle_beta   90.00
_cell.angle_gamma   90.00
#
_symmetry.space_group_name_H-M   'P 1'
#
loop_
_entity.id
_entity.type
_entity.pdbx_description
1 polymer ?
#
loop_
_entity_poly.entity_id
_entity_poly.type
_entity_poly.pdbx_seq_one_letter_code
_entity_poly.pdbx_strand_id
1 'polypeptide(L)'
;MTIYPKLLSLTLILGLATGAYTQPDKSINYLSAIKNYDLSKLWRADSIRTEGDGEKVPFPEPLGYIGNNYQRFYIHYISVTKDKNNPYIYHVYGKTKVKDVVCTFNGAITITRTRLYRQSDDPRYKQGAVTGDIVFKEDSTQPSAGVFKGKVETGFTLDKKGTLQYDALMAVADGYSNNQCTTIWTSYKTGKSKKCNWGDYRIPDSRELDDGAGGVHINERFAGNGWQTFVAAYGSSDKNAEKARQIEDAEWWK
;
A
#
# COMPACT_ATOMS: atom_id res chain seq x y z
N MET A 1 -0.70 60.45 42.82
CA MET A 1 -1.02 60.59 41.38
C MET A 1 0.06 59.82 40.64
N THR A 2 -0.14 58.52 40.49
CA THR A 2 0.92 57.57 40.11
C THR A 2 0.57 57.01 38.73
N ILE A 3 1.39 57.37 37.75
CA ILE A 3 1.24 57.02 36.34
C ILE A 3 1.98 55.69 36.10
N TYR A 4 1.28 54.67 35.63
CA TYR A 4 1.87 53.42 35.13
C TYR A 4 2.49 53.66 33.75
N PRO A 5 3.70 53.13 33.45
CA PRO A 5 4.13 52.93 32.08
C PRO A 5 3.67 51.56 31.55
N LYS A 6 3.11 51.59 30.34
CA LYS A 6 2.66 50.43 29.54
C LYS A 6 3.83 49.52 29.19
N LEU A 7 3.70 48.20 29.44
CA LEU A 7 4.52 47.18 28.79
C LEU A 7 4.12 47.07 27.31
N LEU A 8 5.08 47.29 26.40
CA LEU A 8 4.98 46.79 25.02
C LEU A 8 5.33 45.29 25.04
N SER A 9 4.35 44.46 24.71
CA SER A 9 4.58 43.04 24.39
C SER A 9 5.11 42.94 22.96
N LEU A 10 6.36 42.52 22.80
CA LEU A 10 6.96 42.17 21.52
C LEU A 10 6.67 40.69 21.26
N THR A 11 5.65 40.39 20.46
CA THR A 11 5.35 39.00 20.06
C THR A 11 6.26 38.60 18.91
N LEU A 12 7.30 37.82 19.23
CA LEU A 12 8.17 37.18 18.24
C LEU A 12 7.42 35.99 17.63
N ILE A 13 6.87 36.17 16.42
CA ILE A 13 6.29 35.06 15.65
C ILE A 13 7.46 34.26 15.06
N LEU A 14 7.84 33.17 15.75
CA LEU A 14 8.74 32.16 15.19
C LEU A 14 7.96 31.39 14.12
N GLY A 15 8.18 31.75 12.85
CA GLY A 15 7.72 30.96 11.72
C GLY A 15 8.42 29.60 11.71
N LEU A 16 7.73 28.55 12.16
CA LEU A 16 8.15 27.17 11.94
C LEU A 16 7.94 26.84 10.46
N ALA A 17 8.96 27.11 9.65
CA ALA A 17 9.09 26.49 8.34
C ALA A 17 9.33 25.00 8.55
N THR A 18 8.27 24.19 8.45
CA THR A 18 8.38 22.73 8.33
C THR A 18 8.89 22.38 6.93
N GLY A 19 10.17 22.70 6.69
CA GLY A 19 10.91 22.06 5.62
C GLY A 19 10.98 20.57 5.96
N ALA A 20 10.34 19.73 5.15
CA ALA A 20 10.61 18.31 5.16
C ALA A 20 12.10 18.15 4.84
N TYR A 21 12.93 17.88 5.85
CA TYR A 21 14.30 17.47 5.66
C TYR A 21 14.27 16.10 4.99
N THR A 22 14.30 16.07 3.65
CA THR A 22 14.61 14.85 2.93
C THR A 22 16.06 14.51 3.23
N GLN A 23 16.30 13.49 4.05
CA GLN A 23 17.64 12.94 4.18
C GLN A 23 18.15 12.56 2.78
N PRO A 24 19.42 12.79 2.45
CA PRO A 24 19.98 12.39 1.17
C PRO A 24 19.73 10.90 0.96
N ASP A 25 19.23 10.54 -0.22
CA ASP A 25 18.88 9.17 -0.61
C ASP A 25 20.11 8.26 -0.44
N LYS A 26 20.20 7.57 0.70
CA LYS A 26 21.30 6.64 1.04
C LYS A 26 21.14 5.30 0.32
N SER A 27 20.72 5.32 -0.94
CA SER A 27 20.55 4.12 -1.76
C SER A 27 21.48 4.12 -2.97
N ILE A 28 21.61 2.96 -3.60
CA ILE A 28 22.27 2.79 -4.89
C ILE A 28 21.23 2.35 -5.94
N ASN A 29 21.40 2.80 -7.19
CA ASN A 29 20.57 2.32 -8.30
C ASN A 29 20.83 0.83 -8.51
N TYR A 30 19.75 0.04 -8.49
CA TYR A 30 19.80 -1.42 -8.60
C TYR A 30 18.95 -1.96 -9.76
N LEU A 31 18.48 -1.10 -10.67
CA LEU A 31 17.58 -1.46 -11.76
C LEU A 31 18.22 -2.45 -12.77
N SER A 32 19.51 -2.31 -13.08
CA SER A 32 20.16 -3.23 -14.02
C SER A 32 20.36 -4.63 -13.43
N ALA A 33 20.53 -4.73 -12.11
CA ALA A 33 20.71 -6.01 -11.42
C ALA A 33 19.38 -6.71 -11.16
N ILE A 34 18.32 -5.95 -10.84
CA ILE A 34 17.02 -6.51 -10.49
C ILE A 34 16.40 -7.35 -11.62
N LYS A 35 16.76 -7.06 -12.88
CA LYS A 35 16.24 -7.77 -14.07
C LYS A 35 16.47 -9.28 -14.03
N ASN A 36 17.46 -9.74 -13.28
CA ASN A 36 17.81 -11.16 -13.15
C ASN A 36 16.91 -11.90 -12.14
N TYR A 37 16.06 -11.18 -11.40
CA TYR A 37 15.14 -11.75 -10.42
C TYR A 37 13.74 -11.87 -11.00
N ASP A 38 12.98 -12.86 -10.51
CA ASP A 38 11.53 -12.87 -10.67
C ASP A 38 10.90 -12.20 -9.45
N LEU A 39 10.24 -11.06 -9.68
CA LEU A 39 9.62 -10.24 -8.65
C LEU A 39 8.14 -10.58 -8.45
N SER A 40 7.56 -11.53 -9.19
CA SER A 40 6.14 -11.90 -9.09
C SER A 40 5.69 -12.16 -7.65
N LYS A 41 6.54 -12.83 -6.88
CA LYS A 41 6.31 -13.16 -5.45
C LYS A 41 6.31 -11.96 -4.50
N LEU A 42 6.72 -10.79 -4.95
CA LEU A 42 6.57 -9.55 -4.17
C LEU A 42 5.12 -9.05 -4.17
N TRP A 43 4.31 -9.43 -5.16
CA TRP A 43 2.93 -8.98 -5.29
C TRP A 43 1.91 -10.11 -5.17
N ARG A 44 2.32 -11.36 -5.41
CA ARG A 44 1.47 -12.54 -5.20
C ARG A 44 2.30 -13.78 -4.90
N ALA A 45 2.09 -14.36 -3.72
CA ALA A 45 2.55 -15.68 -3.33
C ALA A 45 1.55 -16.31 -2.36
N ASP A 46 1.67 -17.60 -2.04
CA ASP A 46 0.82 -18.25 -1.03
C ASP A 46 1.19 -17.82 0.40
N SER A 47 2.47 -17.55 0.63
CA SER A 47 2.99 -17.12 1.93
C SER A 47 4.22 -16.23 1.78
N ILE A 48 4.48 -15.43 2.81
CA ILE A 48 5.73 -14.70 3.04
C ILE A 48 6.40 -15.22 4.31
N ARG A 49 7.66 -14.85 4.53
CA ARG A 49 8.37 -15.12 5.79
C ARG A 49 8.47 -13.84 6.60
N THR A 50 8.07 -13.89 7.86
CA THR A 50 8.30 -12.77 8.79
C THR A 50 9.79 -12.65 9.08
N GLU A 51 10.30 -11.42 9.25
CA GLU A 51 11.70 -11.17 9.63
C GLU A 51 12.74 -11.86 8.70
N GLY A 52 12.38 -12.06 7.43
CA GLY A 52 13.21 -12.62 6.35
C GLY A 52 13.40 -14.15 6.39
N ASP A 53 13.54 -14.76 7.56
CA ASP A 53 13.70 -16.23 7.72
C ASP A 53 12.81 -16.85 8.80
N GLY A 54 11.92 -16.06 9.39
CA GLY A 54 10.97 -16.48 10.41
C GLY A 54 9.81 -17.32 9.87
N GLU A 55 8.70 -17.26 10.59
CA GLU A 55 7.51 -18.07 10.31
C GLU A 55 6.92 -17.75 8.95
N LYS A 56 6.38 -18.79 8.30
CA LYS A 56 5.59 -18.60 7.09
C LYS A 56 4.20 -18.16 7.49
N VAL A 57 3.80 -16.99 7.03
CA VAL A 57 2.45 -16.46 7.20
C VAL A 57 1.79 -16.30 5.84
N PRO A 58 0.45 -16.34 5.75
CA PRO A 58 -0.25 -16.03 4.49
C PRO A 58 0.22 -14.71 3.89
N PHE A 59 0.26 -14.63 2.58
CA PHE A 59 0.53 -13.36 1.89
C PHE A 59 -0.59 -12.36 2.23
N PRO A 60 -0.26 -11.10 2.58
CA PRO A 60 -1.26 -10.13 3.01
C PRO A 60 -2.23 -9.78 1.86
N GLU A 61 -3.53 -9.66 2.19
CA GLU A 61 -4.48 -9.05 1.27
C GLU A 61 -4.42 -7.51 1.40
N PRO A 62 -4.34 -6.76 0.29
CA PRO A 62 -4.22 -5.31 0.36
C PRO A 62 -5.42 -4.62 0.98
N LEU A 63 -5.16 -3.54 1.71
CA LEU A 63 -6.20 -2.61 2.15
C LEU A 63 -6.26 -1.44 1.15
N GLY A 64 -7.46 -1.06 0.70
CA GLY A 64 -7.61 0.10 -0.18
C GLY A 64 -8.87 0.91 0.00
N TYR A 65 -8.87 2.09 -0.63
CA TYR A 65 -10.02 2.99 -0.76
C TYR A 65 -10.15 3.55 -2.18
N ILE A 66 -11.34 4.05 -2.51
CA ILE A 66 -11.63 4.80 -3.73
C ILE A 66 -12.45 6.07 -3.45
N GLY A 67 -12.08 7.18 -4.10
CA GLY A 67 -12.76 8.47 -3.99
C GLY A 67 -12.47 9.23 -2.69
N ASN A 68 -12.93 10.49 -2.65
CA ASN A 68 -12.66 11.41 -1.53
C ASN A 68 -13.41 11.06 -0.25
N ASN A 69 -14.42 10.18 -0.32
CA ASN A 69 -15.11 9.66 0.85
C ASN A 69 -14.46 8.39 1.41
N TYR A 70 -13.31 7.97 0.89
CA TYR A 70 -12.60 6.77 1.31
C TYR A 70 -13.48 5.51 1.29
N GLN A 71 -14.31 5.37 0.26
CA GLN A 71 -15.11 4.15 0.05
C GLN A 71 -14.17 2.94 0.01
N ARG A 72 -14.44 1.92 0.82
CA ARG A 72 -13.67 0.67 0.84
C ARG A 72 -13.53 0.11 -0.57
N PHE A 73 -12.29 -0.18 -0.93
CA PHE A 73 -11.88 -0.78 -2.19
C PHE A 73 -11.08 -2.04 -1.88
N TYR A 74 -11.47 -3.14 -2.48
CA TYR A 74 -10.75 -4.39 -2.40
C TYR A 74 -10.09 -4.67 -3.76
N ILE A 75 -8.92 -5.28 -3.71
CA ILE A 75 -8.20 -5.76 -4.88
C ILE A 75 -7.49 -7.05 -4.51
N HIS A 76 -7.64 -8.06 -5.38
CA HIS A 76 -7.02 -9.36 -5.21
C HIS A 76 -6.26 -9.71 -6.49
N TYR A 77 -4.97 -10.03 -6.35
CA TYR A 77 -4.13 -10.47 -7.47
C TYR A 77 -4.22 -11.99 -7.59
N ILE A 78 -4.92 -12.48 -8.62
CA ILE A 78 -5.04 -13.91 -8.88
C ILE A 78 -3.71 -14.46 -9.41
N SER A 79 -3.05 -13.74 -10.32
CA SER A 79 -1.74 -14.13 -10.83
C SER A 79 -0.89 -12.92 -11.21
N VAL A 80 0.41 -13.07 -11.01
CA VAL A 80 1.43 -12.13 -11.44
C VAL A 80 2.52 -12.91 -12.16
N THR A 81 2.80 -12.57 -13.42
CA THR A 81 3.77 -13.29 -14.24
C THR A 81 4.76 -12.33 -14.88
N LYS A 82 6.05 -12.66 -14.80
CA LYS A 82 7.09 -11.89 -15.48
C LYS A 82 6.95 -12.01 -16.99
N ASP A 83 7.06 -10.88 -17.70
CA ASP A 83 7.06 -10.89 -19.15
C ASP A 83 8.31 -11.60 -19.71
N LYS A 84 8.12 -12.35 -20.80
CA LYS A 84 9.17 -13.18 -21.40
C LYS A 84 10.24 -12.37 -22.16
N ASN A 85 9.86 -11.21 -22.69
CA ASN A 85 10.70 -10.40 -23.58
C ASN A 85 11.25 -9.15 -22.88
N ASN A 86 10.52 -8.61 -21.90
CA ASN A 86 10.92 -7.46 -21.13
C ASN A 86 10.98 -7.79 -19.62
N PRO A 87 12.18 -7.92 -19.03
CA PRO A 87 12.32 -8.34 -17.63
C PRO A 87 11.82 -7.31 -16.61
N TYR A 88 11.38 -6.13 -17.06
CA TYR A 88 10.83 -5.07 -16.22
C TYR A 88 9.29 -5.02 -16.25
N ILE A 89 8.63 -5.89 -17.01
CA ILE A 89 7.16 -5.92 -17.08
C ILE A 89 6.64 -7.16 -16.37
N TYR A 90 5.63 -6.98 -15.54
CA TYR A 90 4.91 -8.04 -14.85
C TYR A 90 3.43 -7.93 -15.19
N HIS A 91 2.88 -8.96 -15.84
CA HIS A 91 1.46 -9.04 -16.17
C HIS A 91 0.68 -9.49 -14.96
N VAL A 92 -0.39 -8.76 -14.65
CA VAL A 92 -1.25 -8.97 -13.49
C VAL A 92 -2.67 -9.27 -13.98
N TYR A 93 -3.23 -10.35 -13.44
CA TYR A 93 -4.64 -10.69 -13.57
C TYR A 93 -5.25 -10.81 -12.18
N GLY A 94 -6.44 -10.25 -12.00
CA GLY A 94 -7.07 -10.23 -10.69
C GLY A 94 -8.52 -9.76 -10.72
N LYS A 95 -9.06 -9.49 -9.52
CA LYS A 95 -10.37 -8.91 -9.34
C LYS A 95 -10.31 -7.69 -8.40
N THR A 96 -11.22 -6.75 -8.60
CA THR A 96 -11.48 -5.61 -7.71
C THR A 96 -12.90 -5.70 -7.19
N LYS A 97 -13.17 -5.08 -6.04
CA LYS A 97 -14.52 -4.96 -5.49
C LYS A 97 -14.74 -3.60 -4.85
N VAL A 98 -15.87 -2.98 -5.19
CA VAL A 98 -16.39 -1.77 -4.54
C VAL A 98 -17.86 -2.01 -4.22
N LYS A 99 -18.21 -1.95 -2.93
CA LYS A 99 -19.52 -2.43 -2.45
C LYS A 99 -19.73 -3.87 -2.92
N ASP A 100 -20.82 -4.16 -3.63
CA ASP A 100 -21.15 -5.50 -4.13
C ASP A 100 -20.74 -5.74 -5.59
N VAL A 101 -20.08 -4.75 -6.23
CA VAL A 101 -19.66 -4.86 -7.62
C VAL A 101 -18.24 -5.42 -7.68
N VAL A 102 -18.09 -6.59 -8.29
CA VAL A 102 -16.80 -7.24 -8.54
C VAL A 102 -16.44 -7.11 -10.02
N CYS A 103 -15.27 -6.57 -10.30
CA CYS A 103 -14.73 -6.46 -11.66
C CYS A 103 -13.49 -7.33 -11.82
N THR A 104 -13.37 -8.02 -12.94
CA THR A 104 -12.14 -8.68 -13.36
C THR A 104 -11.23 -7.65 -14.01
N PHE A 105 -9.93 -7.72 -13.79
CA PHE A 105 -8.98 -6.84 -14.45
C PHE A 105 -7.77 -7.60 -15.00
N ASN A 106 -7.18 -7.01 -16.04
CA ASN A 106 -5.88 -7.38 -16.58
C ASN A 106 -5.02 -6.12 -16.70
N GLY A 107 -3.71 -6.27 -16.56
CA GLY A 107 -2.80 -5.16 -16.76
C GLY A 107 -1.37 -5.50 -16.43
N ALA A 108 -0.58 -4.48 -16.15
CA ALA A 108 0.83 -4.68 -15.85
C ALA A 108 1.38 -3.69 -14.82
N ILE A 109 2.41 -4.16 -14.12
CA ILE A 109 3.36 -3.34 -13.39
C ILE A 109 4.63 -3.25 -14.24
N THR A 110 5.05 -2.03 -14.58
CA THR A 110 6.30 -1.77 -15.32
C THR A 110 7.33 -1.16 -14.38
N ILE A 111 8.41 -1.87 -14.10
CA ILE A 111 9.48 -1.41 -13.22
C ILE A 111 10.23 -0.27 -13.87
N THR A 112 10.30 0.87 -13.18
CA THR A 112 10.96 2.09 -13.66
C THR A 112 12.16 2.47 -12.82
N ARG A 113 12.21 2.04 -11.55
CA ARG A 113 13.32 2.31 -10.65
C ARG A 113 13.49 1.18 -9.65
N THR A 114 14.73 0.90 -9.28
CA THR A 114 15.03 0.04 -8.15
C THR A 114 16.17 0.64 -7.36
N ARG A 115 16.02 0.63 -6.04
CA ARG A 115 16.99 1.14 -5.08
C ARG A 115 17.38 0.00 -4.16
N LEU A 116 18.67 -0.12 -3.88
CA LEU A 116 19.19 -0.94 -2.79
C LEU A 116 19.71 0.00 -1.71
N TYR A 117 19.25 -0.18 -0.48
CA TYR A 117 19.63 0.68 0.64
C TYR A 117 21.04 0.36 1.10
N ARG A 118 21.79 1.39 1.53
CA ARG A 118 23.14 1.21 2.09
C ARG A 118 23.12 0.56 3.48
N GLN A 119 22.01 0.68 4.18
CA GLN A 119 21.77 0.08 5.49
C GLN A 119 20.48 -0.75 5.41
N SER A 120 20.45 -1.81 6.20
CA SER A 120 19.30 -2.70 6.37
C SER A 120 18.93 -2.69 7.85
N ASP A 121 17.63 -2.81 8.15
CA ASP A 121 17.12 -2.96 9.52
C ASP A 121 17.69 -4.21 10.19
N ASP A 122 17.93 -5.25 9.39
CA ASP A 122 18.63 -6.46 9.82
C ASP A 122 19.90 -6.69 8.97
N PRO A 123 21.10 -6.78 9.58
CA PRO A 123 22.37 -6.95 8.88
C PRO A 123 22.53 -8.33 8.19
N ARG A 124 21.63 -9.29 8.46
CA ARG A 124 21.58 -10.58 7.76
C ARG A 124 21.11 -10.42 6.31
N TYR A 125 20.43 -9.32 6.00
CA TYR A 125 19.82 -9.04 4.70
C TYR A 125 20.35 -7.74 4.09
N LYS A 126 20.19 -7.61 2.77
CA LYS A 126 20.16 -6.30 2.12
C LYS A 126 18.70 -5.94 1.87
N GLN A 127 18.33 -4.69 2.09
CA GLN A 127 16.99 -4.18 1.79
C GLN A 127 17.01 -3.24 0.59
N GLY A 128 15.88 -3.15 -0.08
CA GLY A 128 15.68 -2.21 -1.17
C GLY A 128 14.20 -2.02 -1.48
N ALA A 129 13.93 -1.17 -2.46
CA ALA A 129 12.60 -0.98 -2.99
C ALA A 129 12.59 -0.93 -4.51
N VAL A 130 11.53 -1.48 -5.08
CA VAL A 130 11.19 -1.41 -6.49
C VAL A 130 10.05 -0.40 -6.65
N THR A 131 10.21 0.54 -7.57
CA THR A 131 9.13 1.43 -8.01
C THR A 131 8.69 1.03 -9.42
N GLY A 132 7.38 0.93 -9.64
CA GLY A 132 6.82 0.63 -10.95
C GLY A 132 5.61 1.49 -11.29
N ASP A 133 5.32 1.60 -12.58
CA ASP A 133 4.08 2.18 -13.09
C ASP A 133 3.01 1.09 -13.19
N ILE A 134 1.80 1.39 -12.72
CA ILE A 134 0.62 0.52 -12.81
C ILE A 134 -0.27 0.99 -13.96
N VAL A 135 -0.70 0.04 -14.79
CA VAL A 135 -1.88 0.18 -15.65
C VAL A 135 -2.72 -1.08 -15.53
N PHE A 136 -3.84 -1.01 -14.81
CA PHE A 136 -4.80 -2.11 -14.69
C PHE A 136 -6.13 -1.72 -15.34
N LYS A 137 -6.66 -2.60 -16.18
CA LYS A 137 -7.88 -2.39 -16.94
C LYS A 137 -8.92 -3.39 -16.49
N GLU A 138 -9.99 -2.90 -15.87
CA GLU A 138 -11.16 -3.73 -15.61
C GLU A 138 -11.82 -4.12 -16.95
N ASP A 139 -12.56 -5.22 -16.97
CA ASP A 139 -13.37 -5.62 -18.12
C ASP A 139 -14.43 -4.55 -18.39
N SER A 140 -14.32 -3.91 -19.55
CA SER A 140 -15.20 -2.80 -19.96
C SER A 140 -16.67 -3.20 -20.13
N THR A 141 -16.98 -4.50 -20.21
CA THR A 141 -18.35 -5.01 -20.28
C THR A 141 -19.03 -5.00 -18.91
N GLN A 142 -18.26 -4.97 -17.82
CA GLN A 142 -18.79 -5.01 -16.46
C GLN A 142 -19.30 -3.64 -15.98
N PRO A 143 -20.34 -3.63 -15.12
CA PRO A 143 -20.89 -2.39 -14.61
C PRO A 143 -19.85 -1.66 -13.77
N SER A 144 -19.77 -0.33 -13.95
CA SER A 144 -18.86 0.53 -13.19
C SER A 144 -17.37 0.18 -13.36
N ALA A 145 -16.97 -0.37 -14.52
CA ALA A 145 -15.58 -0.61 -14.86
C ALA A 145 -14.82 0.67 -15.25
N GLY A 146 -13.50 0.61 -15.05
CA GLY A 146 -12.56 1.65 -15.43
C GLY A 146 -11.12 1.15 -15.53
N VAL A 147 -10.21 2.10 -15.60
CA VAL A 147 -8.77 1.87 -15.67
C VAL A 147 -8.07 2.53 -14.50
N PHE A 148 -7.20 1.77 -13.83
CA PHE A 148 -6.29 2.27 -12.81
C PHE A 148 -4.97 2.65 -13.47
N LYS A 149 -4.48 3.86 -13.18
CA LYS A 149 -3.14 4.31 -13.57
C LYS A 149 -2.45 4.94 -12.39
N GLY A 150 -1.20 4.55 -12.13
CA GLY A 150 -0.49 5.08 -10.97
C GLY A 150 0.89 4.47 -10.79
N LYS A 151 1.34 4.44 -9.53
CA LYS A 151 2.64 3.90 -9.15
C LYS A 151 2.52 2.93 -8.00
N VAL A 152 3.43 1.97 -7.96
CA VAL A 152 3.65 1.08 -6.81
C VAL A 152 5.07 1.28 -6.28
N GLU A 153 5.22 1.23 -4.97
CA GLU A 153 6.50 1.02 -4.30
C GLU A 153 6.43 -0.26 -3.45
N THR A 154 7.39 -1.14 -3.68
CA THR A 154 7.46 -2.45 -3.05
C THR A 154 8.84 -2.68 -2.45
N GLY A 155 8.90 -2.88 -1.14
CA GLY A 155 10.09 -3.30 -0.41
C GLY A 155 10.44 -4.76 -0.66
N PHE A 156 11.73 -5.04 -0.80
CA PHE A 156 12.26 -6.39 -0.90
C PHE A 156 13.52 -6.56 -0.05
N THR A 157 13.81 -7.81 0.33
CA THR A 157 15.08 -8.21 0.92
C THR A 157 15.87 -9.14 0.01
N LEU A 158 17.19 -9.16 0.18
CA LEU A 158 18.10 -10.16 -0.36
C LEU A 158 18.83 -10.84 0.79
N ASP A 159 18.72 -12.17 0.89
CA ASP A 159 19.49 -12.93 1.87
C ASP A 159 20.97 -13.08 1.46
N LYS A 160 21.78 -13.72 2.32
CA LYS A 160 23.20 -13.98 2.04
C LYS A 160 23.46 -14.85 0.80
N LYS A 161 22.49 -15.65 0.37
CA LYS A 161 22.54 -16.46 -0.85
C LYS A 161 22.07 -15.68 -2.09
N GLY A 162 21.62 -14.44 -1.90
CA GLY A 162 21.07 -13.60 -2.94
C GLY A 162 19.62 -13.92 -3.28
N THR A 163 18.89 -14.66 -2.45
CA THR A 163 17.46 -14.93 -2.66
C THR A 163 16.65 -13.66 -2.41
N LEU A 164 15.86 -13.24 -3.40
CA LEU A 164 14.95 -12.11 -3.28
C LEU A 164 13.63 -12.53 -2.63
N GLN A 165 13.21 -11.75 -1.64
CA GLN A 165 11.99 -12.00 -0.88
C GLN A 165 11.21 -10.70 -0.68
N TYR A 166 9.91 -10.84 -0.42
CA TYR A 166 9.09 -9.75 0.09
C TYR A 166 9.73 -9.22 1.37
N ASP A 167 9.94 -7.90 1.45
CA ASP A 167 10.39 -7.32 2.71
C ASP A 167 9.26 -7.47 3.71
N ALA A 168 9.54 -8.12 4.83
CA ALA A 168 8.70 -8.24 6.01
C ALA A 168 9.57 -8.13 7.27
N LEU A 169 10.73 -7.48 7.14
CA LEU A 169 11.52 -7.08 8.29
C LEU A 169 10.73 -6.03 9.05
N MET A 170 10.69 -6.17 10.37
CA MET A 170 9.93 -5.26 11.23
C MET A 170 8.44 -5.20 10.89
N ALA A 171 7.85 -6.28 10.35
CA ALA A 171 6.43 -6.31 9.96
C ALA A 171 5.47 -6.10 11.15
N VAL A 172 5.95 -6.33 12.37
CA VAL A 172 5.24 -6.10 13.64
C VAL A 172 5.45 -4.70 14.21
N ALA A 173 6.31 -3.88 13.59
CA ALA A 173 6.59 -2.52 14.06
C ALA A 173 5.50 -1.55 13.65
N ASP A 174 5.31 -0.53 14.49
CA ASP A 174 4.35 0.53 14.24
C ASP A 174 4.61 1.24 12.90
N GLY A 175 3.56 1.34 12.09
CA GLY A 175 3.61 2.03 10.80
C GLY A 175 4.26 1.22 9.67
N TYR A 176 4.59 -0.05 9.89
CA TYR A 176 5.06 -0.94 8.83
C TYR A 176 4.08 -0.96 7.63
N SER A 177 4.62 -0.90 6.42
CA SER A 177 3.83 -0.88 5.18
C SER A 177 4.64 -1.43 4.02
N ASN A 178 3.97 -2.02 3.03
CA ASN A 178 4.61 -2.47 1.79
C ASN A 178 3.59 -2.46 0.64
N ASN A 179 4.03 -2.72 -0.59
CA ASN A 179 3.19 -2.75 -1.81
C ASN A 179 2.29 -1.52 -1.95
N GLN A 180 2.83 -0.34 -1.64
CA GLN A 180 2.08 0.90 -1.58
C GLN A 180 1.73 1.40 -2.99
N CYS A 181 0.46 1.29 -3.37
CA CYS A 181 -0.07 1.66 -4.67
C CYS A 181 -0.84 2.97 -4.59
N THR A 182 -0.34 4.00 -5.29
CA THR A 182 -0.98 5.32 -5.42
C THR A 182 -1.51 5.48 -6.84
N THR A 183 -2.83 5.43 -7.03
CA THR A 183 -3.43 5.41 -8.37
C THR A 183 -4.65 6.31 -8.53
N ILE A 184 -4.98 6.56 -9.79
CA ILE A 184 -6.24 7.16 -10.22
C ILE A 184 -7.01 6.09 -11.00
N TRP A 185 -8.25 5.84 -10.57
CA TRP A 185 -9.23 5.09 -11.32
C TRP A 185 -10.05 6.03 -12.21
N THR A 186 -10.19 5.71 -13.49
CA THR A 186 -10.99 6.47 -14.46
C THR A 186 -12.06 5.58 -15.06
N SER A 187 -13.33 5.98 -14.90
CA SER A 187 -14.49 5.27 -15.45
C SER A 187 -14.44 5.23 -16.98
N TYR A 188 -14.66 4.05 -17.57
CA TYR A 188 -14.83 3.95 -19.03
C TYR A 188 -16.13 4.63 -19.49
N LYS A 189 -17.22 4.43 -18.75
CA LYS A 189 -18.55 4.94 -19.13
C LYS A 189 -18.65 6.46 -19.04
N THR A 190 -18.04 7.06 -18.02
CA THR A 190 -18.25 8.49 -17.71
C THR A 190 -17.03 9.36 -17.89
N GLY A 191 -15.83 8.78 -18.04
CA GLY A 191 -14.56 9.51 -18.06
C GLY A 191 -14.18 10.15 -16.71
N LYS A 192 -15.04 10.06 -15.69
CA LYS A 192 -14.78 10.63 -14.36
C LYS A 192 -13.68 9.84 -13.67
N SER A 193 -12.80 10.57 -12.99
CA SER A 193 -11.66 10.02 -12.28
C SER A 193 -11.83 10.13 -10.76
N LYS A 194 -11.29 9.15 -10.04
CA LYS A 194 -11.25 9.10 -8.58
C LYS A 194 -9.87 8.62 -8.15
N LYS A 195 -9.36 9.16 -7.06
CA LYS A 195 -8.20 8.58 -6.37
C LYS A 195 -8.56 7.17 -5.92
N CYS A 196 -7.64 6.22 -6.09
CA CYS A 196 -7.83 4.85 -5.65
C CYS A 196 -6.49 4.29 -5.23
N ASN A 197 -6.32 4.12 -3.93
CA ASN A 197 -5.05 3.72 -3.34
C ASN A 197 -5.24 2.44 -2.55
N TRP A 198 -4.22 1.59 -2.57
CA TRP A 198 -4.18 0.37 -1.76
C TRP A 198 -2.74 0.04 -1.36
N GLY A 199 -2.58 -0.82 -0.36
CA GLY A 199 -1.28 -1.34 0.04
C GLY A 199 -1.40 -2.41 1.12
N ASP A 200 -0.28 -3.06 1.39
CA ASP A 200 -0.20 -4.09 2.41
C ASP A 200 0.08 -3.43 3.75
N TYR A 201 -0.63 -3.87 4.79
CA TYR A 201 -0.58 -3.38 6.18
C TYR A 201 -1.06 -1.93 6.36
N ARG A 202 -0.75 -1.01 5.43
CA ARG A 202 -1.19 0.39 5.41
C ARG A 202 -1.58 0.83 4.01
N ILE A 203 -2.34 1.92 3.93
CA ILE A 203 -2.80 2.50 2.67
C ILE A 203 -2.03 3.80 2.42
N PRO A 204 -1.50 4.07 1.22
CA PRO A 204 -0.83 5.32 0.98
C PRO A 204 -1.85 6.47 0.87
N ASP A 205 -1.47 7.63 1.40
CA ASP A 205 -2.27 8.86 1.32
C ASP A 205 -3.68 8.68 1.92
N SER A 206 -3.74 8.11 3.13
CA SER A 206 -4.96 7.77 3.85
C SER A 206 -5.07 8.43 5.23
N ARG A 207 -4.32 9.50 5.53
CA ARG A 207 -4.24 10.07 6.89
C ARG A 207 -5.59 10.50 7.51
N GLU A 208 -6.58 10.82 6.69
CA GLU A 208 -7.92 11.11 7.21
C GLU A 208 -8.72 9.83 7.53
N LEU A 209 -8.45 8.75 6.79
CA LEU A 209 -9.09 7.45 6.94
C LEU A 209 -8.45 6.62 8.07
N ASP A 210 -7.12 6.60 8.12
CA ASP A 210 -6.32 5.81 9.04
C ASP A 210 -5.62 6.72 10.05
N ASP A 211 -6.14 6.77 11.28
CA ASP A 211 -5.61 7.54 12.40
C ASP A 211 -4.91 6.65 13.45
N GLY A 212 -4.60 5.40 13.09
CA GLY A 212 -3.97 4.43 13.98
C GLY A 212 -2.46 4.59 14.09
N ALA A 213 -1.95 4.70 15.32
CA ALA A 213 -0.52 4.86 15.59
C ALA A 213 0.31 3.59 15.30
N GLY A 214 -0.21 2.41 15.68
CA GLY A 214 0.50 1.13 15.53
C GLY A 214 0.06 0.32 14.30
N GLY A 215 -1.21 -0.08 14.28
CA GLY A 215 -1.91 -0.70 13.14
C GLY A 215 -3.04 0.18 12.59
N VAL A 216 -3.75 -0.29 11.56
CA VAL A 216 -4.83 0.48 10.91
C VAL A 216 -5.97 0.72 11.88
N HIS A 217 -6.32 1.99 12.07
CA HIS A 217 -7.53 2.39 12.78
C HIS A 217 -8.38 3.21 11.83
N ILE A 218 -9.55 2.69 11.46
CA ILE A 218 -10.44 3.41 10.55
C ILE A 218 -11.18 4.48 11.35
N ASN A 219 -10.99 5.73 10.96
CA ASN A 219 -11.71 6.85 11.53
C ASN A 219 -13.23 6.64 11.38
N GLU A 220 -13.96 6.78 12.49
CA GLU A 220 -15.39 6.49 12.58
C GLU A 220 -16.23 7.23 11.52
N ARG A 221 -15.81 8.44 11.12
CA ARG A 221 -16.48 9.24 10.06
C ARG A 221 -16.60 8.50 8.73
N PHE A 222 -15.73 7.52 8.48
CA PHE A 222 -15.68 6.72 7.26
C PHE A 222 -16.08 5.28 7.47
N ALA A 223 -16.33 4.84 8.71
CA ALA A 223 -16.73 3.46 9.01
C ALA A 223 -17.93 3.04 8.14
N GLY A 224 -18.90 3.93 7.94
CA GLY A 224 -20.08 3.74 7.09
C GLY A 224 -19.80 3.49 5.59
N ASN A 225 -18.59 3.78 5.12
CA ASN A 225 -18.21 3.71 3.71
C ASN A 225 -17.61 2.36 3.33
N GLY A 226 -18.13 1.27 3.91
CA GLY A 226 -17.72 -0.11 3.64
C GLY A 226 -16.60 -0.62 4.53
N TRP A 227 -16.31 0.05 5.65
CA TRP A 227 -15.28 -0.36 6.61
C TRP A 227 -15.86 -0.98 7.89
N GLN A 228 -17.19 -1.10 8.00
CA GLN A 228 -17.86 -1.57 9.21
C GLN A 228 -17.37 -2.95 9.66
N THR A 229 -17.18 -3.88 8.72
CA THR A 229 -16.69 -5.24 9.00
C THR A 229 -15.23 -5.22 9.44
N PHE A 230 -14.38 -4.41 8.82
CA PHE A 230 -13.00 -4.20 9.27
C PHE A 230 -12.94 -3.63 10.70
N VAL A 231 -13.74 -2.59 10.99
CA VAL A 231 -13.83 -1.98 12.33
C VAL A 231 -14.32 -3.00 13.36
N ALA A 232 -15.34 -3.80 13.03
CA ALA A 232 -15.82 -4.84 13.93
C ALA A 232 -14.79 -5.97 14.15
N ALA A 233 -14.02 -6.32 13.12
CA ALA A 233 -13.03 -7.41 13.15
C ALA A 233 -11.79 -7.06 13.99
N TYR A 234 -11.31 -5.82 13.88
CA TYR A 234 -10.02 -5.38 14.41
C TYR A 234 -10.09 -4.19 15.38
N GLY A 235 -11.27 -3.62 15.61
CA GLY A 235 -11.52 -2.61 16.64
C GLY A 235 -11.55 -3.20 18.05
N SER A 236 -11.46 -2.33 19.06
CA SER A 236 -11.48 -2.75 20.46
C SER A 236 -12.86 -3.23 20.90
N SER A 237 -12.94 -4.50 21.32
CA SER A 237 -14.03 -5.06 22.15
C SER A 237 -15.40 -5.28 21.46
N ASP A 238 -15.43 -5.70 20.19
CA ASP A 238 -16.68 -6.14 19.55
C ASP A 238 -16.96 -7.64 19.82
N LYS A 239 -18.15 -7.97 20.32
CA LYS A 239 -18.62 -9.34 20.50
C LYS A 239 -18.76 -10.11 19.17
N ASN A 240 -18.86 -9.38 18.06
CA ASN A 240 -18.97 -9.93 16.70
C ASN A 240 -17.64 -10.02 15.96
N ALA A 241 -16.51 -9.72 16.61
CA ALA A 241 -15.21 -9.63 15.95
C ALA A 241 -14.83 -10.90 15.18
N GLU A 242 -15.19 -12.08 15.70
CA GLU A 242 -14.93 -13.35 15.02
C GLU A 242 -15.71 -13.50 13.71
N LYS A 243 -17.01 -13.18 13.73
CA LYS A 243 -17.86 -13.21 12.53
C LYS A 243 -17.40 -12.16 11.51
N ALA A 244 -16.96 -11.01 11.98
CA ALA A 244 -16.45 -9.95 11.13
C ALA A 244 -15.12 -10.35 10.45
N ARG A 245 -14.20 -11.01 11.19
CA ARG A 245 -12.98 -11.59 10.60
C ARG A 245 -13.29 -12.62 9.53
N GLN A 246 -14.25 -13.52 9.76
CA GLN A 246 -14.68 -14.48 8.74
C GLN A 246 -15.20 -13.82 7.46
N ILE A 247 -15.80 -12.62 7.56
CA ILE A 247 -16.25 -11.86 6.39
C ILE A 247 -15.06 -11.19 5.68
N GLU A 248 -14.11 -10.63 6.42
CA GLU A 248 -12.90 -10.03 5.84
C GLU A 248 -11.98 -11.08 5.19
N ASP A 249 -11.90 -12.28 5.79
CA ASP A 249 -11.11 -13.41 5.29
C ASP A 249 -11.82 -14.20 4.17
N ALA A 250 -13.09 -13.88 3.88
CA ALA A 250 -13.84 -14.56 2.83
C ALA A 250 -13.27 -14.25 1.45
N GLU A 251 -13.12 -15.29 0.62
CA GLU A 251 -12.60 -15.18 -0.74
C GLU A 251 -13.65 -14.59 -1.70
N TRP A 252 -13.93 -13.30 -1.54
CA TRP A 252 -14.91 -12.53 -2.34
C TRP A 252 -14.60 -12.50 -3.84
N TRP A 253 -13.39 -12.91 -4.22
CA TRP A 253 -12.89 -12.97 -5.59
C TRP A 253 -13.08 -14.34 -6.26
N LYS A 254 -13.71 -15.32 -5.61
CA LYS A 254 -14.06 -16.57 -6.27
C LYS A 254 -15.17 -16.35 -7.30
#